data_AF-F8QGV1-F1
#
_entry.id   AF-F8QGV1-F1
#
_cell.length_a   1.000
_cell.length_b   1.000
_cell.length_c   1.000
_cell.angle_alpha   90.00
_cell.angle_beta   90.00
_cell.angle_gamma   90.00
#
_symmetry.space_group_name_H-M   'P 1'
#
loop_
_entity.id
_entity.type
_entity.pdbx_description
1 polymer ?
#
loop_
_entity_poly.entity_id
_entity_poly.type
_entity_poly.pdbx_seq_one_letter_code
_entity_poly.pdbx_strand_id
1 'polypeptide(L)'
;MANNSDDVASVPPTFSLNVTLPRNTVQIFAELYASGNGDEEFWYFNTADEYLGDLPAGTTYGGGPFREVRMLVDGQVAGVAFPYAVIFTGGINPACWQPITSYGALDLPTYFIDLTPFVPVFADGLPHNISLDVASAEANHTLNENWYVTGLLQVITDSSSEPTTGNITSYTAQPYAVTETTGSVGGGDVNVTVKATRQLKIEATIVSGSGQENQVVWEQNLEYSNTQYYLDNTYTQNVVQTATGTILSTHNGVTTVSDQFEYPLNINISYLNTNGTLFYSSFDHSYNRDVLPAPFILGSTITERQLASGYFGETASGNYGNGTSNNTFVYADTQDNTFTWNVDAAYDVITLNQQSGSLATNALPEFPQATKAMSLPAARLPGGKTVGVTLS
;
A
#
# COMPACT_ATOMS: atom_id res chain seq x y z
N MET A 1 -1.88 0.38 20.16
CA MET A 1 -0.48 0.05 20.50
C MET A 1 0.32 1.31 20.29
N ALA A 2 1.05 1.82 21.28
CA ALA A 2 1.88 3.01 21.08
C ALA A 2 3.29 2.70 21.56
N ASN A 3 4.23 2.69 20.62
CA ASN A 3 5.62 2.99 20.95
C ASN A 3 5.63 4.46 21.39
N ASN A 4 6.03 4.74 22.63
CA ASN A 4 6.14 6.09 23.17
C ASN A 4 7.57 6.64 23.09
N SER A 5 8.45 5.97 22.33
CA SER A 5 9.64 6.61 21.76
C SER A 5 9.29 7.11 20.36
N ASP A 6 9.61 8.36 20.07
CA ASP A 6 9.21 9.16 18.89
C ASP A 6 9.59 8.61 17.50
N ASP A 7 10.01 7.35 17.36
CA ASP A 7 10.38 6.73 16.08
C ASP A 7 9.24 5.84 15.56
N VAL A 8 8.66 6.27 14.44
CA VAL A 8 7.79 5.45 13.58
C VAL A 8 8.58 4.21 13.17
N ALA A 9 8.03 3.01 13.36
CA ALA A 9 8.72 1.77 13.03
C ALA A 9 8.92 1.65 11.51
N SER A 10 10.16 1.86 11.07
CA SER A 10 10.62 1.61 9.70
C SER A 10 11.27 0.24 9.62
N VAL A 11 10.99 -0.51 8.55
CA VAL A 11 11.61 -1.81 8.24
C VAL A 11 12.22 -1.78 6.83
N PRO A 12 13.23 -2.63 6.54
CA PRO A 12 14.08 -3.35 7.50
C PRO A 12 14.86 -2.42 8.46
N PRO A 13 15.35 -2.92 9.62
CA PRO A 13 15.21 -4.29 10.13
C PRO A 13 13.78 -4.61 10.62
N THR A 14 13.45 -5.89 10.80
CA THR A 14 12.16 -6.34 11.35
C THR A 14 11.80 -5.58 12.64
N PHE A 15 10.56 -5.11 12.71
CA PHE A 15 10.00 -4.53 13.93
C PHE A 15 9.38 -5.64 14.79
N SER A 16 9.69 -5.69 16.08
CA SER A 16 9.27 -6.78 16.97
C SER A 16 8.87 -6.27 18.35
N LEU A 17 7.80 -6.82 18.92
CA LEU A 17 7.33 -6.51 20.27
C LEU A 17 6.89 -7.79 20.99
N ASN A 18 7.25 -7.92 22.27
CA ASN A 18 6.69 -8.96 23.14
C ASN A 18 5.38 -8.46 23.76
N VAL A 19 4.30 -9.19 23.53
CA VAL A 19 2.95 -8.88 24.03
C VAL A 19 2.46 -9.97 24.97
N THR A 20 1.80 -9.58 26.05
CA THR A 20 1.07 -10.51 26.93
C THR A 20 -0.40 -10.15 26.86
N LEU A 21 -1.23 -11.07 26.37
CA LEU A 21 -2.67 -10.88 26.25
C LEU A 21 -3.40 -11.49 27.45
N PRO A 22 -4.65 -11.07 27.73
CA PRO A 22 -5.48 -11.71 28.74
C PRO A 22 -5.64 -13.21 28.47
N ARG A 23 -5.53 -14.04 29.50
CA ARG A 23 -5.64 -15.51 29.38
C ARG A 23 -7.02 -15.98 28.92
N ASN A 24 -8.04 -15.14 29.04
CA ASN A 24 -9.40 -15.38 28.56
C ASN A 24 -9.65 -14.77 27.16
N THR A 25 -8.61 -14.47 26.38
CA THR A 25 -8.73 -14.03 24.98
C THR A 25 -9.36 -15.14 24.13
N VAL A 26 -10.35 -14.81 23.30
CA VAL A 26 -11.07 -15.76 22.42
C VAL A 26 -10.97 -15.44 20.93
N GLN A 27 -10.71 -14.18 20.57
CA GLN A 27 -10.49 -13.75 19.18
C GLN A 27 -9.45 -12.62 19.15
N ILE A 28 -8.64 -12.60 18.10
CA ILE A 28 -7.64 -11.56 17.87
C ILE A 28 -7.65 -11.20 16.39
N PHE A 29 -7.87 -9.94 16.09
CA PHE A 29 -7.76 -9.40 14.73
C PHE A 29 -6.65 -8.37 14.68
N ALA A 30 -5.99 -8.28 13.53
CA ALA A 30 -4.98 -7.28 13.27
C ALA A 30 -5.35 -6.43 12.07
N GLU A 31 -5.11 -5.14 12.18
CA GLU A 31 -5.08 -4.20 11.05
C GLU A 31 -3.62 -3.75 10.83
N LEU A 32 -3.18 -3.81 9.57
CA LEU A 32 -1.86 -3.43 9.13
C LEU A 32 -1.91 -2.17 8.26
N TYR A 33 -0.97 -1.28 8.51
CA TYR A 33 -0.63 -0.15 7.64
C TYR A 33 0.80 -0.34 7.17
N ALA A 34 1.06 -0.07 5.89
CA ALA A 34 2.40 -0.15 5.31
C ALA A 34 2.57 0.95 4.24
N SER A 35 3.69 1.65 4.30
CA SER A 35 4.02 2.75 3.38
C SER A 35 5.52 2.74 3.05
N GLY A 36 5.86 2.55 1.78
CA GLY A 36 7.23 2.69 1.28
C GLY A 36 7.59 4.17 1.03
N ASN A 37 8.80 4.56 1.43
CA ASN A 37 9.30 5.94 1.38
C ASN A 37 10.77 5.99 0.93
N GLY A 38 11.26 7.15 0.52
CA GLY A 38 12.64 7.27 0.01
C GLY A 38 12.85 6.40 -1.23
N ASP A 39 13.87 5.54 -1.22
CA ASP A 39 14.16 4.60 -2.32
C ASP A 39 13.05 3.53 -2.51
N GLU A 40 12.14 3.43 -1.54
CA GLU A 40 10.94 2.58 -1.56
C GLU A 40 9.66 3.37 -1.87
N GLU A 41 9.70 4.67 -2.14
CA GLU A 41 8.50 5.47 -2.49
C GLU A 41 7.88 5.01 -3.83
N PHE A 42 8.73 4.60 -4.77
CA PHE A 42 8.36 4.11 -6.10
C PHE A 42 8.76 2.64 -6.29
N TRP A 43 8.66 1.83 -5.24
CA TRP A 43 9.12 0.43 -5.23
C TRP A 43 8.64 -0.41 -6.43
N TYR A 44 7.50 -0.09 -7.04
CA TYR A 44 6.98 -0.76 -8.25
C TYR A 44 7.83 -0.51 -9.52
N PHE A 45 8.76 0.45 -9.49
CA PHE A 45 9.83 0.70 -10.48
C PHE A 45 11.19 0.10 -10.10
N ASN A 46 11.31 -0.49 -8.91
CA ASN A 46 12.55 -1.12 -8.50
C ASN A 46 12.76 -2.41 -9.30
N THR A 47 13.85 -2.49 -10.08
CA THR A 47 14.16 -3.68 -10.88
C THR A 47 14.78 -4.76 -10.00
N ALA A 48 14.63 -6.02 -10.40
CA ALA A 48 15.28 -7.14 -9.71
C ALA A 48 16.81 -7.00 -9.75
N ASP A 49 17.49 -7.32 -8.66
CA ASP A 49 18.94 -7.06 -8.51
C ASP A 49 19.78 -7.75 -9.59
N GLU A 50 19.33 -8.90 -10.08
CA GLU A 50 19.96 -9.65 -11.18
C GLU A 50 20.16 -8.80 -12.46
N TYR A 51 19.24 -7.88 -12.76
CA TYR A 51 19.27 -7.05 -13.96
C TYR A 51 19.76 -5.61 -13.70
N LEU A 52 20.11 -5.26 -12.46
CA LEU A 52 20.55 -3.91 -12.12
C LEU A 52 21.83 -3.51 -12.87
N GLY A 53 22.71 -4.48 -13.12
CA GLY A 53 23.95 -4.27 -13.87
C GLY A 53 23.77 -4.06 -15.38
N ASP A 54 22.59 -4.36 -15.91
CA ASP A 54 22.25 -4.18 -17.33
C ASP A 54 21.66 -2.79 -17.62
N LEU A 55 21.39 -2.00 -16.58
CA LEU A 55 20.85 -0.65 -16.67
C LEU A 55 21.91 0.41 -16.40
N PRO A 56 21.79 1.63 -16.98
CA PRO A 56 22.60 2.76 -16.57
C PRO A 56 22.47 3.06 -15.07
N ALA A 57 23.57 3.48 -14.44
CA ALA A 57 23.57 3.82 -13.02
C ALA A 57 22.55 4.93 -12.69
N GLY A 58 21.78 4.74 -11.63
CA GLY A 58 20.76 5.69 -11.18
C GLY A 58 19.41 5.57 -11.90
N THR A 59 19.21 4.56 -12.76
CA THR A 59 17.91 4.30 -13.40
C THR A 59 16.85 3.83 -12.41
N THR A 60 17.26 3.09 -11.37
CA THR A 60 16.39 2.42 -10.39
C THR A 60 17.20 2.13 -9.13
N TYR A 61 16.53 1.78 -8.02
CA TYR A 61 17.15 1.53 -6.72
C TYR A 61 17.44 0.05 -6.42
N GLY A 62 17.00 -0.88 -7.28
CA GLY A 62 17.15 -2.33 -7.01
C GLY A 62 16.23 -2.83 -5.89
N GLY A 63 16.41 -4.08 -5.46
CA GLY A 63 15.57 -4.77 -4.47
C GLY A 63 14.24 -5.31 -5.03
N GLY A 64 14.08 -5.29 -6.35
CA GLY A 64 12.93 -5.82 -7.07
C GLY A 64 11.61 -5.06 -6.82
N PRO A 65 10.55 -5.35 -7.60
CA PRO A 65 9.29 -4.62 -7.51
C PRO A 65 8.26 -5.32 -6.63
N PHE A 66 8.58 -6.41 -5.94
CA PHE A 66 7.61 -7.13 -5.12
C PHE A 66 7.79 -6.83 -3.64
N ARG A 67 6.69 -6.58 -2.93
CA ARG A 67 6.67 -6.29 -1.50
C ARG A 67 5.61 -7.13 -0.83
N GLU A 68 6.03 -7.88 0.18
CA GLU A 68 5.14 -8.67 1.01
C GLU A 68 5.24 -8.18 2.45
N VAL A 69 4.19 -7.52 2.93
CA VAL A 69 4.10 -7.07 4.32
C VAL A 69 3.64 -8.24 5.15
N ARG A 70 4.43 -8.65 6.15
CA ARG A 70 4.15 -9.87 6.93
C ARG A 70 3.93 -9.53 8.39
N MET A 71 2.99 -10.25 9.00
CA MET A 71 2.85 -10.33 10.44
C MET A 71 3.22 -11.74 10.90
N LEU A 72 4.11 -11.81 11.90
CA LEU A 72 4.59 -13.06 12.46
C LEU A 72 4.25 -13.15 13.95
N VAL A 73 3.91 -14.35 14.40
CA VAL A 73 3.73 -14.73 15.82
C VAL A 73 4.79 -15.76 16.18
N ASP A 74 5.67 -15.43 17.12
CA ASP A 74 6.81 -16.25 17.53
C ASP A 74 7.65 -16.77 16.34
N GLY A 75 7.83 -15.92 15.32
CA GLY A 75 8.58 -16.23 14.10
C GLY A 75 7.80 -17.04 13.05
N GLN A 76 6.53 -17.38 13.29
CA GLN A 76 5.66 -18.05 12.33
C GLN A 76 4.77 -17.03 11.60
N VAL A 77 4.64 -17.16 10.28
CA VAL A 77 3.79 -16.28 9.46
C VAL A 77 2.32 -16.48 9.86
N ALA A 78 1.69 -15.43 10.35
CA ALA A 78 0.28 -15.46 10.74
C ALA A 78 -0.64 -14.88 9.65
N GLY A 79 -0.12 -13.99 8.82
CA GLY A 79 -0.79 -13.46 7.64
C GLY A 79 0.08 -12.43 6.94
N VAL A 80 -0.28 -12.10 5.70
CA VAL A 80 0.45 -11.12 4.90
C VAL A 80 -0.47 -10.18 4.13
N ALA A 81 0.10 -9.13 3.56
CA ALA A 81 -0.56 -8.25 2.61
C ALA A 81 0.34 -7.96 1.40
N PHE A 82 -0.27 -7.93 0.20
CA PHE A 82 0.35 -7.36 -0.99
C PHE A 82 -0.14 -5.91 -1.09
N PRO A 83 0.73 -4.92 -0.86
CA PRO A 83 0.29 -3.56 -0.72
C PRO A 83 -0.15 -2.96 -2.05
N TYR A 84 -1.18 -2.12 -2.02
CA TYR A 84 -1.54 -1.27 -3.13
C TYR A 84 -0.39 -0.29 -3.43
N ALA A 85 -0.08 -0.10 -4.72
CA ALA A 85 0.94 0.84 -5.15
C ALA A 85 0.39 2.28 -5.14
N VAL A 86 0.67 2.99 -4.06
CA VAL A 86 0.26 4.40 -3.90
C VAL A 86 1.21 5.30 -4.70
N ILE A 87 0.63 6.19 -5.51
CA ILE A 87 1.37 7.29 -6.13
C ILE A 87 1.11 8.53 -5.27
N PHE A 88 2.14 9.04 -4.58
CA PHE A 88 1.96 10.24 -3.74
C PHE A 88 1.77 11.50 -4.59
N THR A 89 1.32 12.59 -3.95
CA THR A 89 0.93 13.83 -4.63
C THR A 89 2.04 14.49 -5.47
N GLY A 90 3.30 14.24 -5.14
CA GLY A 90 4.47 14.65 -5.92
C GLY A 90 5.09 13.54 -6.78
N GLY A 91 4.51 12.35 -6.77
CA GLY A 91 5.11 11.15 -7.35
C GLY A 91 5.12 11.17 -8.87
N ILE A 92 6.28 10.87 -9.46
CA ILE A 92 6.53 10.72 -10.91
C ILE A 92 6.23 11.99 -11.71
N ASN A 93 4.96 12.41 -11.83
CA ASN A 93 4.54 13.63 -12.50
C ASN A 93 3.52 14.40 -11.63
N PRO A 94 3.97 15.37 -10.81
CA PRO A 94 3.09 16.17 -9.97
C PRO A 94 1.93 16.86 -10.69
N ALA A 95 2.11 17.21 -11.98
CA ALA A 95 1.07 17.87 -12.77
C ALA A 95 -0.13 16.95 -13.07
N CYS A 96 0.03 15.62 -12.96
CA CYS A 96 -1.06 14.66 -13.12
C CYS A 96 -1.97 14.56 -11.88
N TRP A 97 -1.49 15.03 -10.73
CA TRP A 97 -2.15 14.88 -9.43
C TRP A 97 -2.77 16.18 -8.91
N GLN A 98 -3.03 17.13 -9.82
CA GLN A 98 -3.61 18.44 -9.52
C GLN A 98 -4.83 18.73 -10.41
N PRO A 99 -5.95 19.23 -9.84
CA PRO A 99 -6.26 19.36 -8.42
C PRO A 99 -6.75 18.04 -7.77
N ILE A 100 -6.74 16.93 -8.51
CA ILE A 100 -7.21 15.62 -8.05
C ILE A 100 -6.00 14.73 -7.78
N THR A 101 -5.82 14.31 -6.53
CA THR A 101 -4.72 13.43 -6.13
C THR A 101 -4.95 11.99 -6.58
N SER A 102 -3.88 11.23 -6.77
CA SER A 102 -3.99 9.77 -6.92
C SER A 102 -4.73 9.14 -5.72
N TYR A 103 -5.50 8.09 -5.99
CA TYR A 103 -6.18 7.30 -4.98
C TYR A 103 -5.17 6.70 -4.00
N GLY A 104 -5.55 6.65 -2.73
CA GLY A 104 -4.70 6.20 -1.64
C GLY A 104 -3.64 7.20 -1.15
N ALA A 105 -3.40 8.32 -1.86
CA ALA A 105 -2.34 9.27 -1.49
C ALA A 105 -2.64 10.09 -0.22
N LEU A 106 -3.92 10.27 0.12
CA LEU A 106 -4.38 10.99 1.32
C LEU A 106 -4.85 10.06 2.44
N ASP A 107 -5.30 8.86 2.08
CA ASP A 107 -5.80 7.84 2.99
C ASP A 107 -5.31 6.47 2.48
N LEU A 108 -4.21 5.98 3.07
CA LEU A 108 -3.53 4.79 2.57
C LEU A 108 -4.35 3.54 2.89
N PRO A 109 -4.38 2.54 1.98
CA PRO A 109 -5.07 1.28 2.26
C PRO A 109 -4.49 0.52 3.45
N THR A 110 -5.37 -0.18 4.15
CA THR A 110 -5.06 -0.99 5.34
C THR A 110 -5.45 -2.45 5.09
N TYR A 111 -4.85 -3.38 5.82
CA TYR A 111 -4.97 -4.82 5.56
C TYR A 111 -5.33 -5.59 6.83
N PHE A 112 -6.23 -6.56 6.71
CA PHE A 112 -6.81 -7.26 7.86
C PHE A 112 -6.30 -8.70 7.94
N ILE A 113 -5.86 -9.09 9.13
CA ILE A 113 -5.39 -10.45 9.43
C ILE A 113 -6.18 -11.00 10.60
N ASP A 114 -6.65 -12.24 10.46
CA ASP A 114 -7.22 -12.98 11.57
C ASP A 114 -6.12 -13.74 12.33
N LEU A 115 -5.79 -13.26 13.54
CA LEU A 115 -4.85 -13.91 14.44
C LEU A 115 -5.53 -14.88 15.42
N THR A 116 -6.85 -15.05 15.33
CA THR A 116 -7.63 -15.96 16.18
C THR A 116 -7.07 -17.39 16.19
N PRO A 117 -6.53 -17.95 15.08
CA PRO A 117 -5.89 -19.27 15.13
C PRO A 117 -4.76 -19.38 16.17
N PHE A 118 -4.07 -18.27 16.46
CA PHE A 118 -2.96 -18.22 17.44
C PHE A 118 -3.41 -17.95 18.88
N VAL A 119 -4.71 -17.77 19.15
CA VAL A 119 -5.24 -17.59 20.52
C VAL A 119 -4.73 -18.64 21.52
N PRO A 120 -4.63 -19.95 21.20
CA PRO A 120 -4.15 -20.94 22.16
C PRO A 120 -2.69 -20.74 22.55
N VAL A 121 -1.91 -20.05 21.70
CA VAL A 121 -0.54 -19.63 22.00
C VAL A 121 -0.60 -18.45 22.97
N PHE A 122 -1.31 -17.38 22.62
CA PHE A 122 -1.40 -16.17 23.44
C PHE A 122 -2.10 -16.32 24.80
N ALA A 123 -2.93 -17.35 24.99
CA ALA A 123 -3.74 -17.53 26.20
C ALA A 123 -2.98 -18.16 27.39
N ASP A 124 -1.69 -18.47 27.24
CA ASP A 124 -0.88 -19.11 28.29
C ASP A 124 -0.48 -18.16 29.44
N GLY A 125 -0.60 -16.85 29.23
CA GLY A 125 -0.25 -15.80 30.19
C GLY A 125 1.23 -15.37 30.16
N LEU A 126 1.99 -15.82 29.16
CA LEU A 126 3.38 -15.45 28.92
C LEU A 126 3.50 -14.36 27.84
N PRO A 127 4.65 -13.68 27.74
CA PRO A 127 4.94 -12.79 26.62
C PRO A 127 5.22 -13.59 25.34
N HIS A 128 4.57 -13.21 24.24
CA HIS A 128 4.79 -13.73 22.89
C HIS A 128 5.27 -12.65 21.95
N ASN A 129 6.12 -13.02 21.00
CA ASN A 129 6.68 -12.10 20.05
C ASN A 129 5.73 -11.89 18.86
N ILE A 130 5.36 -10.64 18.60
CA ILE A 130 4.73 -10.23 17.35
C ILE A 130 5.73 -9.40 16.56
N SER A 131 5.95 -9.77 15.31
CA SER A 131 6.88 -9.11 14.42
C SER A 131 6.19 -8.64 13.14
N LEU A 132 6.61 -7.48 12.64
CA LEU A 132 6.24 -6.92 11.35
C LEU A 132 7.50 -6.75 10.50
N ASP A 133 7.45 -7.19 9.26
CA ASP A 133 8.48 -6.88 8.28
C ASP A 133 7.91 -6.81 6.85
N VAL A 134 8.78 -6.44 5.92
CA VAL A 134 8.52 -6.48 4.49
C VAL A 134 9.57 -7.37 3.85
N ALA A 135 9.16 -8.23 2.94
CA ALA A 135 10.04 -9.10 2.18
C ALA A 135 9.95 -8.80 0.68
N SER A 136 11.06 -9.00 -0.04
CA SER A 136 11.12 -8.87 -1.50
C SER A 136 11.11 -10.24 -2.19
N ALA A 137 11.09 -10.20 -3.53
CA ALA A 137 11.26 -11.38 -4.38
C ALA A 137 12.72 -11.79 -4.58
N GLU A 138 13.67 -10.99 -4.07
CA GLU A 138 15.10 -11.29 -4.17
C GLU A 138 15.45 -12.58 -3.44
N ALA A 139 16.54 -13.23 -3.86
CA ALA A 139 16.95 -14.52 -3.30
C ALA A 139 17.25 -14.48 -1.79
N ASN A 140 17.62 -13.31 -1.26
CA ASN A 140 17.86 -13.07 0.16
C ASN A 140 16.66 -12.38 0.86
N HIS A 141 15.59 -12.09 0.13
CA HIS A 141 14.36 -11.42 0.57
C HIS A 141 14.55 -9.99 1.10
N THR A 142 15.71 -9.37 0.87
CA THR A 142 15.98 -8.00 1.33
C THR A 142 15.49 -6.96 0.34
N LEU A 143 15.25 -5.76 0.83
CA LEU A 143 14.84 -4.58 0.06
C LEU A 143 15.58 -3.35 0.62
N ASN A 144 15.34 -2.17 0.03
CA ASN A 144 15.86 -0.93 0.58
C ASN A 144 15.11 -0.56 1.87
N GLU A 145 15.68 0.37 2.64
CA GLU A 145 15.10 0.84 3.91
C GLU A 145 13.86 1.74 3.67
N ASN A 146 13.17 2.13 4.76
CA ASN A 146 12.05 3.09 4.76
C ASN A 146 10.66 2.56 4.38
N TRP A 147 10.33 1.32 4.79
CA TRP A 147 8.93 0.90 4.92
C TRP A 147 8.40 1.19 6.32
N TYR A 148 7.57 2.22 6.45
CA TYR A 148 6.85 2.44 7.70
C TYR A 148 5.71 1.45 7.83
N VAL A 149 5.75 0.66 8.90
CA VAL A 149 4.72 -0.34 9.20
C VAL A 149 4.08 -0.08 10.56
N THR A 150 2.78 -0.33 10.66
CA THR A 150 2.05 -0.24 11.92
C THR A 150 1.05 -1.38 11.99
N GLY A 151 0.94 -1.97 13.18
CA GLY A 151 -0.09 -2.94 13.51
C GLY A 151 -1.02 -2.40 14.59
N LEU A 152 -2.30 -2.74 14.50
CA LEU A 152 -3.29 -2.57 15.56
C LEU A 152 -3.88 -3.94 15.89
N LEU A 153 -3.79 -4.37 17.15
CA LEU A 153 -4.44 -5.59 17.62
C LEU A 153 -5.76 -5.28 18.31
N GLN A 154 -6.80 -5.99 17.91
CA GLN A 154 -8.13 -5.96 18.50
C GLN A 154 -8.34 -7.30 19.19
N VAL A 155 -8.46 -7.28 20.52
CA VAL A 155 -8.51 -8.47 21.37
C VAL A 155 -9.89 -8.58 22.00
N ILE A 156 -10.57 -9.70 21.75
CA ILE A 156 -11.88 -10.01 22.34
C ILE A 156 -11.68 -11.06 23.42
N THR A 157 -12.23 -10.81 24.60
CA THR A 157 -12.14 -11.72 25.74
C THR A 157 -13.47 -12.40 26.04
N ASP A 158 -13.41 -13.61 26.56
CA ASP A 158 -14.57 -14.29 27.11
C ASP A 158 -15.11 -13.55 28.35
N SER A 159 -16.41 -13.74 28.61
CA SER A 159 -17.05 -13.25 29.83
C SER A 159 -16.55 -13.97 31.09
N SER A 160 -16.09 -15.22 30.96
CA SER A 160 -15.41 -15.95 32.02
C SER A 160 -13.98 -15.44 32.21
N SER A 161 -13.49 -15.48 33.45
CA SER A 161 -12.07 -15.27 33.75
C SER A 161 -11.23 -16.54 33.57
N GLU A 162 -11.88 -17.68 33.34
CA GLU A 162 -11.17 -18.95 33.12
C GLU A 162 -10.35 -18.89 31.83
N PRO A 163 -9.14 -19.49 31.81
CA PRO A 163 -8.28 -19.45 30.63
C PRO A 163 -8.95 -20.07 29.40
N THR A 164 -8.75 -19.44 28.25
CA THR A 164 -9.05 -20.05 26.96
C THR A 164 -8.01 -21.12 26.64
N THR A 165 -8.47 -22.22 26.07
CA THR A 165 -7.64 -23.37 25.68
C THR A 165 -7.86 -23.69 24.20
N GLY A 166 -7.18 -24.71 23.68
CA GLY A 166 -7.32 -25.13 22.30
C GLY A 166 -5.98 -25.50 21.68
N ASN A 167 -5.98 -25.62 20.37
CA ASN A 167 -4.76 -25.84 19.60
C ASN A 167 -4.94 -25.42 18.15
N ILE A 168 -3.83 -25.05 17.51
CA ILE A 168 -3.72 -25.02 16.04
C ILE A 168 -3.81 -26.48 15.56
N THR A 169 -4.77 -26.79 14.70
CA THR A 169 -5.04 -28.14 14.18
C THR A 169 -4.35 -28.37 12.84
N SER A 170 -4.12 -27.30 12.07
CA SER A 170 -3.40 -27.33 10.79
C SER A 170 -2.67 -26.00 10.59
N TYR A 171 -1.44 -26.06 10.10
CA TYR A 171 -0.66 -24.87 9.76
C TYR A 171 0.07 -25.13 8.44
N THR A 172 -0.34 -24.40 7.41
CA THR A 172 0.25 -24.46 6.07
C THR A 172 0.61 -23.04 5.64
N ALA A 173 1.85 -22.63 5.91
CA ALA A 173 2.39 -21.37 5.41
C ALA A 173 3.90 -21.51 5.20
N GLN A 174 4.38 -21.11 4.02
CA GLN A 174 5.81 -20.99 3.77
C GLN A 174 6.36 -19.72 4.45
N PRO A 175 7.65 -19.65 4.81
CA PRO A 175 8.22 -18.44 5.41
C PRO A 175 8.11 -17.20 4.48
N TYR A 176 8.26 -17.40 3.17
CA TYR A 176 8.20 -16.36 2.14
C TYR A 176 7.26 -16.76 1.00
N ALA A 177 6.80 -15.78 0.21
CA ALA A 177 6.11 -16.04 -1.06
C ALA A 177 6.99 -16.86 -2.03
N VAL A 178 6.35 -17.62 -2.91
CA VAL A 178 7.04 -18.30 -4.02
C VAL A 178 7.20 -17.30 -5.15
N THR A 179 8.44 -17.01 -5.53
CA THR A 179 8.76 -15.94 -6.50
C THR A 179 9.44 -16.50 -7.76
N GLU A 180 9.25 -15.79 -8.86
CA GLU A 180 9.90 -16.06 -10.14
C GLU A 180 10.34 -14.73 -10.76
N THR A 181 11.61 -14.64 -11.15
CA THR A 181 12.18 -13.50 -11.86
C THR A 181 12.66 -13.99 -13.23
N THR A 182 12.26 -13.29 -14.29
CA THR A 182 12.67 -13.56 -15.67
C THR A 182 12.94 -12.25 -16.39
N GLY A 183 13.71 -12.28 -17.46
CA GLY A 183 14.01 -11.08 -18.21
C GLY A 183 14.78 -11.33 -19.50
N SER A 184 14.95 -10.24 -20.26
CA SER A 184 15.68 -10.23 -21.53
C SER A 184 16.47 -8.93 -21.66
N VAL A 185 17.72 -9.04 -22.09
CA VAL A 185 18.62 -7.91 -22.32
C VAL A 185 19.11 -7.97 -23.76
N GLY A 186 18.98 -6.87 -24.50
CA GLY A 186 19.48 -6.81 -25.86
C GLY A 186 19.11 -5.52 -26.59
N GLY A 187 20.00 -5.05 -27.47
CA GLY A 187 19.73 -3.88 -28.31
C GLY A 187 19.59 -2.55 -27.56
N GLY A 188 20.04 -2.48 -26.30
CA GLY A 188 19.84 -1.31 -25.42
C GLY A 188 18.56 -1.38 -24.59
N ASP A 189 17.77 -2.44 -24.75
CA ASP A 189 16.53 -2.68 -24.02
C ASP A 189 16.74 -3.74 -22.93
N VAL A 190 16.06 -3.55 -21.80
CA VAL A 190 16.00 -4.48 -20.67
C VAL A 190 14.54 -4.68 -20.28
N ASN A 191 14.07 -5.91 -20.31
CA ASN A 191 12.72 -6.25 -19.86
C ASN A 191 12.83 -7.23 -18.70
N VAL A 192 12.14 -6.95 -17.60
CA VAL A 192 12.18 -7.76 -16.38
C VAL A 192 10.76 -8.06 -15.96
N THR A 193 10.46 -9.31 -15.64
CA THR A 193 9.18 -9.73 -15.05
C THR A 193 9.45 -10.42 -13.73
N VAL A 194 8.84 -9.91 -12.67
CA VAL A 194 8.82 -10.53 -11.34
C VAL A 194 7.40 -10.96 -11.02
N LYS A 195 7.25 -12.22 -10.63
CA LYS A 195 5.99 -12.81 -10.18
C LYS A 195 6.15 -13.33 -8.76
N ALA A 196 5.06 -13.30 -8.02
CA ALA A 196 5.00 -13.92 -6.71
C ALA A 196 3.63 -14.54 -6.45
N THR A 197 3.60 -15.64 -5.70
CA THR A 197 2.37 -16.26 -5.22
C THR A 197 2.49 -16.55 -3.73
N ARG A 198 1.41 -16.35 -2.99
CA ARG A 198 1.32 -16.66 -1.56
C ARG A 198 0.06 -17.49 -1.32
N GLN A 199 0.26 -18.65 -0.71
CA GLN A 199 -0.83 -19.43 -0.12
C GLN A 199 -0.54 -19.66 1.35
N LEU A 200 -1.54 -19.40 2.19
CA LEU A 200 -1.53 -19.74 3.61
C LEU A 200 -2.89 -20.31 4.01
N LYS A 201 -2.87 -21.32 4.88
CA LYS A 201 -4.04 -21.85 5.58
C LYS A 201 -3.68 -22.22 7.01
N ILE A 202 -4.42 -21.67 7.98
CA ILE A 202 -4.26 -21.97 9.40
C ILE A 202 -5.63 -22.34 9.97
N GLU A 203 -5.70 -23.49 10.64
CA GLU A 203 -6.91 -23.99 11.27
C GLU A 203 -6.66 -24.17 12.75
N ALA A 204 -7.64 -23.82 13.59
CA ALA A 204 -7.54 -23.98 15.02
C ALA A 204 -8.89 -24.29 15.66
N THR A 205 -8.85 -24.96 16.81
CA THR A 205 -9.99 -25.11 17.70
C THR A 205 -9.71 -24.30 18.96
N ILE A 206 -10.59 -23.36 19.28
CA ILE A 206 -10.51 -22.50 20.46
C ILE A 206 -11.65 -22.89 21.41
N VAL A 207 -11.34 -23.09 22.69
CA VAL A 207 -12.34 -23.40 23.73
C VAL A 207 -12.26 -22.33 24.80
N SER A 208 -13.29 -21.49 24.89
CA SER A 208 -13.37 -20.40 25.86
C SER A 208 -13.46 -20.92 27.31
N GLY A 209 -13.16 -20.05 28.27
CA GLY A 209 -13.37 -20.35 29.69
C GLY A 209 -14.82 -20.65 30.06
N SER A 210 -15.78 -20.16 29.27
CA SER A 210 -17.22 -20.45 29.35
C SER A 210 -17.63 -21.77 28.67
N GLY A 211 -16.67 -22.50 28.08
CA GLY A 211 -16.88 -23.81 27.45
C GLY A 211 -17.43 -23.75 26.02
N GLN A 212 -17.41 -22.59 25.36
CA GLN A 212 -17.80 -22.45 23.96
C GLN A 212 -16.64 -22.86 23.05
N GLU A 213 -16.92 -23.74 22.10
CA GLU A 213 -15.96 -24.12 21.06
C GLU A 213 -16.12 -23.21 19.83
N ASN A 214 -14.99 -22.75 19.29
CA ASN A 214 -14.90 -22.01 18.05
C ASN A 214 -13.88 -22.67 17.12
N GLN A 215 -14.33 -23.15 15.97
CA GLN A 215 -13.50 -23.68 14.90
C GLN A 215 -13.17 -22.56 13.93
N VAL A 216 -11.89 -22.25 13.80
CA VAL A 216 -11.38 -21.13 13.01
C VAL A 216 -10.63 -21.67 11.81
N VAL A 217 -10.94 -21.13 10.64
CA VAL A 217 -10.21 -21.38 9.39
C VAL A 217 -9.81 -20.03 8.80
N TRP A 218 -8.52 -19.79 8.67
CA TRP A 218 -7.93 -18.59 8.08
C TRP A 218 -7.13 -18.94 6.82
N GLU A 219 -7.48 -18.32 5.70
CA GLU A 219 -6.94 -18.64 4.38
C GLU A 219 -6.57 -17.37 3.61
N GLN A 220 -5.44 -17.42 2.90
CA GLN A 220 -5.00 -16.39 1.96
C GLN A 220 -4.49 -17.06 0.67
N ASN A 221 -4.91 -16.54 -0.47
CA ASN A 221 -4.40 -16.91 -1.79
C ASN A 221 -4.17 -15.63 -2.60
N LEU A 222 -2.91 -15.25 -2.80
CA LEU A 222 -2.50 -13.98 -3.38
C LEU A 222 -1.54 -14.21 -4.55
N GLU A 223 -1.67 -13.37 -5.58
CA GLU A 223 -0.83 -13.41 -6.78
C GLU A 223 -0.36 -12.00 -7.13
N TYR A 224 0.87 -11.93 -7.64
CA TYR A 224 1.52 -10.69 -8.06
C TYR A 224 2.28 -10.90 -9.37
N SER A 225 2.21 -9.91 -10.25
CA SER A 225 3.07 -9.81 -11.43
C SER A 225 3.43 -8.35 -11.65
N ASN A 226 4.70 -8.09 -11.95
CA ASN A 226 5.19 -6.79 -12.40
C ASN A 226 6.16 -7.01 -13.54
N THR A 227 5.86 -6.44 -14.69
CA THR A 227 6.73 -6.42 -15.86
C THR A 227 7.18 -5.00 -16.12
N GLN A 228 8.49 -4.79 -16.12
CA GLN A 228 9.16 -3.54 -16.40
C GLN A 228 9.81 -3.62 -17.79
N TYR A 229 9.65 -2.57 -18.58
CA TYR A 229 10.31 -2.43 -19.87
C TYR A 229 11.14 -1.15 -19.85
N TYR A 230 12.45 -1.29 -19.96
CA TYR A 230 13.38 -0.21 -20.20
C TYR A 230 13.76 -0.26 -21.68
N LEU A 231 13.21 0.66 -22.46
CA LEU A 231 13.31 0.65 -23.92
C LEU A 231 14.06 1.89 -24.41
N ASP A 232 14.61 1.78 -25.61
CA ASP A 232 15.34 2.85 -26.29
C ASP A 232 16.45 3.42 -25.39
N ASN A 233 17.31 2.55 -24.85
CA ASN A 233 18.36 2.94 -23.90
C ASN A 233 17.80 3.70 -22.69
N THR A 234 16.74 3.15 -22.10
CA THR A 234 16.02 3.69 -20.92
C THR A 234 15.30 5.02 -21.13
N TYR A 235 15.20 5.54 -22.36
CA TYR A 235 14.40 6.75 -22.66
C TYR A 235 12.90 6.48 -22.52
N THR A 236 12.48 5.23 -22.61
CA THR A 236 11.11 4.82 -22.29
C THR A 236 11.15 3.81 -21.15
N GLN A 237 10.34 4.04 -20.14
CA GLN A 237 10.14 3.13 -19.02
C GLN A 237 8.66 2.80 -18.89
N ASN A 238 8.33 1.51 -18.93
CA ASN A 238 6.97 1.03 -18.71
C ASN A 238 6.93 0.10 -17.51
N VAL A 239 5.88 0.24 -16.70
CA VAL A 239 5.51 -0.73 -15.66
C VAL A 239 4.12 -1.25 -15.99
N VAL A 240 3.98 -2.56 -16.03
CA VAL A 240 2.70 -3.27 -16.09
C VAL A 240 2.64 -4.20 -14.90
N GLN A 241 1.81 -3.87 -13.92
CA GLN A 241 1.72 -4.56 -12.65
C GLN A 241 0.27 -4.96 -12.36
N THR A 242 0.12 -6.07 -11.65
CA THR A 242 -1.14 -6.49 -11.05
C THR A 242 -0.86 -7.22 -9.75
N ALA A 243 -1.58 -6.84 -8.69
CA ALA A 243 -1.68 -7.62 -7.46
C ALA A 243 -3.14 -8.06 -7.28
N THR A 244 -3.36 -9.35 -7.01
CA THR A 244 -4.70 -9.90 -6.75
C THR A 244 -4.68 -10.77 -5.51
N GLY A 245 -5.82 -10.93 -4.88
CA GLY A 245 -5.92 -11.85 -3.76
C GLY A 245 -7.33 -12.13 -3.29
N THR A 246 -7.48 -13.30 -2.68
CA THR A 246 -8.65 -13.70 -1.91
C THR A 246 -8.20 -14.10 -0.51
N ILE A 247 -8.83 -13.50 0.48
CA ILE A 247 -8.59 -13.73 1.90
C ILE A 247 -9.92 -14.10 2.53
N LEU A 248 -9.93 -15.12 3.39
CA LEU A 248 -11.14 -15.58 4.05
C LEU A 248 -10.81 -16.08 5.46
N SER A 249 -11.52 -15.55 6.45
CA SER A 249 -11.64 -16.17 7.77
C SER A 249 -13.06 -16.63 8.03
N THR A 250 -13.22 -17.85 8.54
CA THR A 250 -14.51 -18.34 9.06
C THR A 250 -14.38 -18.83 10.50
N HIS A 251 -15.36 -18.47 11.32
CA HIS A 251 -15.54 -18.94 12.69
C HIS A 251 -16.81 -19.79 12.75
N ASN A 252 -16.68 -21.08 13.05
CA ASN A 252 -17.77 -22.06 12.98
C ASN A 252 -18.52 -22.05 11.62
N GLY A 253 -17.77 -21.84 10.53
CA GLY A 253 -18.30 -21.76 9.17
C GLY A 253 -18.98 -20.43 8.80
N VAL A 254 -18.99 -19.45 9.70
CA VAL A 254 -19.50 -18.09 9.43
C VAL A 254 -18.33 -17.17 9.06
N THR A 255 -18.44 -16.45 7.94
CA THR A 255 -17.42 -15.48 7.53
C THR A 255 -17.25 -14.38 8.58
N THR A 256 -16.03 -14.17 9.03
CA THR A 256 -15.65 -13.10 9.97
C THR A 256 -14.78 -12.04 9.29
N VAL A 257 -13.91 -12.46 8.37
CA VAL A 257 -13.10 -11.59 7.53
C VAL A 257 -13.20 -12.08 6.10
N SER A 258 -13.41 -11.18 5.14
CA SER A 258 -13.16 -11.48 3.73
C SER A 258 -12.50 -10.29 3.06
N ASP A 259 -11.62 -10.55 2.11
CA ASP A 259 -10.99 -9.50 1.30
C ASP A 259 -10.70 -10.08 -0.08
N GLN A 260 -11.35 -9.53 -1.09
CA GLN A 260 -11.07 -9.83 -2.49
C GLN A 260 -10.61 -8.55 -3.16
N PHE A 261 -9.40 -8.55 -3.72
CA PHE A 261 -8.83 -7.36 -4.31
C PHE A 261 -8.15 -7.62 -5.66
N GLU A 262 -8.11 -6.56 -6.47
CA GLU A 262 -7.37 -6.47 -7.72
C GLU A 262 -6.83 -5.03 -7.88
N TYR A 263 -5.51 -4.91 -7.99
CA TYR A 263 -4.78 -3.64 -8.08
C TYR A 263 -3.94 -3.60 -9.36
N PRO A 264 -4.55 -3.34 -10.54
CA PRO A 264 -3.81 -3.14 -11.76
C PRO A 264 -3.12 -1.77 -11.75
N LEU A 265 -1.90 -1.73 -12.28
CA LEU A 265 -1.10 -0.52 -12.40
C LEU A 265 -0.33 -0.54 -13.72
N ASN A 266 -0.60 0.43 -14.57
CA ASN A 266 0.15 0.66 -15.80
C ASN A 266 0.72 2.07 -15.77
N ILE A 267 2.02 2.19 -15.96
CA ILE A 267 2.70 3.48 -16.04
C ILE A 267 3.63 3.46 -17.26
N ASN A 268 3.59 4.53 -18.05
CA ASN A 268 4.59 4.81 -19.08
C ASN A 268 5.26 6.15 -18.75
N ILE A 269 6.58 6.19 -18.89
CA ILE A 269 7.40 7.40 -18.83
C ILE A 269 8.24 7.44 -20.11
N SER A 270 8.22 8.57 -20.81
CA SER A 270 9.00 8.82 -22.01
C SER A 270 9.81 10.10 -21.84
N TYR A 271 11.13 9.99 -21.73
CA TYR A 271 12.02 11.15 -21.61
C TYR A 271 12.14 11.88 -22.95
N LEU A 272 11.89 13.19 -22.91
CA LEU A 272 11.86 14.07 -24.08
C LEU A 272 13.19 14.83 -24.27
N ASN A 273 14.14 14.66 -23.35
CA ASN A 273 15.49 15.21 -23.46
C ASN A 273 16.53 14.24 -22.92
N THR A 274 17.79 14.46 -23.29
CA THR A 274 18.92 13.58 -22.91
C THR A 274 19.30 13.66 -21.45
N ASN A 275 18.85 14.70 -20.75
CA ASN A 275 19.17 14.93 -19.34
C ASN A 275 18.17 14.26 -18.39
N GLY A 276 17.10 13.66 -18.92
CA GLY A 276 16.02 13.07 -18.13
C GLY A 276 15.11 14.06 -17.40
N THR A 277 15.34 15.37 -17.56
CA THR A 277 14.63 16.42 -16.81
C THR A 277 13.33 16.88 -17.45
N LEU A 278 13.03 16.42 -18.67
CA LEU A 278 11.77 16.69 -19.35
C LEU A 278 11.21 15.35 -19.82
N PHE A 279 10.01 15.01 -19.39
CA PHE A 279 9.38 13.74 -19.72
C PHE A 279 7.88 13.89 -19.89
N TYR A 280 7.30 12.97 -20.66
CA TYR A 280 5.87 12.70 -20.69
C TYR A 280 5.60 11.44 -19.88
N SER A 281 4.49 11.40 -19.17
CA SER A 281 4.04 10.19 -18.49
C SER A 281 2.55 9.96 -18.65
N SER A 282 2.15 8.70 -18.57
CA SER A 282 0.76 8.28 -18.51
C SER A 282 0.57 7.17 -17.48
N PHE A 283 -0.61 7.16 -16.86
CA PHE A 283 -0.98 6.33 -15.73
C PHE A 283 -2.37 5.74 -15.99
N ASP A 284 -2.52 4.45 -15.74
CA ASP A 284 -3.79 3.74 -15.68
C ASP A 284 -3.73 2.76 -14.52
N HIS A 285 -4.35 3.15 -13.40
CA HIS A 285 -4.36 2.36 -12.19
C HIS A 285 -5.77 2.25 -11.61
N SER A 286 -5.99 1.21 -10.81
CA SER A 286 -7.30 0.96 -10.20
C SER A 286 -7.15 0.38 -8.81
N TYR A 287 -8.08 0.75 -7.93
CA TYR A 287 -8.30 0.09 -6.65
C TYR A 287 -9.65 -0.62 -6.67
N ASN A 288 -9.63 -1.95 -6.86
CA ASN A 288 -10.82 -2.78 -6.78
C ASN A 288 -10.71 -3.66 -5.55
N ARG A 289 -11.65 -3.52 -4.61
CA ARG A 289 -11.64 -4.28 -3.36
C ARG A 289 -13.04 -4.48 -2.81
N ASP A 290 -13.38 -5.72 -2.51
CA ASP A 290 -14.54 -6.10 -1.72
C ASP A 290 -14.06 -6.66 -0.37
N VAL A 291 -14.24 -5.87 0.68
CA VAL A 291 -13.68 -6.17 2.00
C VAL A 291 -14.78 -6.20 3.04
N LEU A 292 -14.86 -7.32 3.76
CA LEU A 292 -15.49 -7.42 5.07
C LEU A 292 -14.33 -7.48 6.08
N PRO A 293 -13.90 -6.32 6.60
CA PRO A 293 -12.98 -6.29 7.71
C PRO A 293 -13.70 -6.90 8.92
N ALA A 294 -12.94 -7.49 9.85
CA ALA A 294 -13.46 -7.99 11.13
C ALA A 294 -14.42 -6.96 11.79
N PRO A 295 -15.27 -7.33 12.77
CA PRO A 295 -16.55 -6.66 13.07
C PRO A 295 -16.50 -5.23 13.66
N PHE A 296 -15.41 -4.49 13.47
CA PHE A 296 -15.14 -3.17 14.03
C PHE A 296 -15.30 -2.03 13.04
N ILE A 297 -15.03 -2.26 11.76
CA ILE A 297 -15.26 -1.28 10.70
C ILE A 297 -16.21 -1.85 9.66
N LEU A 298 -16.80 -0.95 8.88
CA LEU A 298 -17.84 -1.30 7.94
C LEU A 298 -17.25 -2.01 6.73
N GLY A 299 -17.88 -3.12 6.32
CA GLY A 299 -17.53 -3.77 5.06
C GLY A 299 -17.89 -2.89 3.87
N SER A 300 -17.05 -2.89 2.86
CA SER A 300 -17.23 -2.05 1.69
C SER A 300 -16.71 -2.71 0.41
N THR A 301 -17.36 -2.37 -0.69
CA THR A 301 -16.90 -2.64 -2.04
C THR A 301 -16.50 -1.33 -2.69
N ILE A 302 -15.24 -1.21 -3.09
CA ILE A 302 -14.70 -0.07 -3.84
C ILE A 302 -14.28 -0.54 -5.23
N THR A 303 -14.67 0.24 -6.24
CA THR A 303 -14.16 0.14 -7.60
C THR A 303 -13.74 1.53 -8.03
N GLU A 304 -12.45 1.71 -8.20
CA GLU A 304 -11.84 2.99 -8.55
C GLU A 304 -10.93 2.81 -9.76
N ARG A 305 -10.90 3.79 -10.66
CA ARG A 305 -9.93 3.86 -11.75
C ARG A 305 -9.52 5.29 -12.02
N GLN A 306 -8.23 5.47 -12.20
CA GLN A 306 -7.59 6.73 -12.51
C GLN A 306 -6.75 6.62 -13.77
N LEU A 307 -7.13 7.43 -14.76
CA LEU A 307 -6.37 7.68 -15.96
C LEU A 307 -5.75 9.06 -15.85
N ALA A 308 -4.43 9.16 -15.92
CA ALA A 308 -3.77 10.46 -15.91
C ALA A 308 -2.65 10.51 -16.95
N SER A 309 -2.38 11.69 -17.49
CA SER A 309 -1.23 11.89 -18.36
C SER A 309 -0.82 13.34 -18.44
N GLY A 310 0.46 13.58 -18.72
CA GLY A 310 1.00 14.92 -18.79
C GLY A 310 2.48 14.96 -19.09
N TYR A 311 3.00 16.16 -19.31
CA TYR A 311 4.44 16.39 -19.34
C TYR A 311 4.89 17.11 -18.07
N PHE A 312 6.11 16.86 -17.66
CA PHE A 312 6.75 17.52 -16.54
C PHE A 312 8.20 17.84 -16.86
N GLY A 313 8.62 19.04 -16.47
CA GLY A 313 9.92 19.61 -16.69
C GLY A 313 10.53 20.09 -15.38
N GLU A 314 11.68 19.54 -15.03
CA GLU A 314 12.45 19.91 -13.86
C GLU A 314 13.48 20.98 -14.21
N THR A 315 13.50 22.06 -13.43
CA THR A 315 14.49 23.14 -13.61
C THR A 315 14.93 23.71 -12.27
N ALA A 316 16.16 24.24 -12.24
CA ALA A 316 16.69 24.92 -11.06
C ALA A 316 15.89 26.17 -10.65
N SER A 317 15.11 26.75 -11.58
CA SER A 317 14.28 27.95 -11.35
C SER A 317 12.83 27.64 -10.97
N GLY A 318 12.46 26.36 -10.89
CA GLY A 318 11.10 25.92 -10.64
C GLY A 318 10.63 24.92 -11.69
N ASN A 319 9.92 23.89 -11.24
CA ASN A 319 9.38 22.88 -12.11
C ASN A 319 8.14 23.42 -12.84
N TYR A 320 7.86 22.87 -14.01
CA TYR A 320 6.69 23.21 -14.81
C TYR A 320 6.13 21.94 -15.43
N GLY A 321 4.84 21.93 -15.70
CA GLY A 321 4.18 20.79 -16.30
C GLY A 321 2.75 21.11 -16.64
N ASN A 322 2.09 20.16 -17.28
CA ASN A 322 0.66 20.19 -17.47
C ASN A 322 0.16 18.74 -17.52
N GLY A 323 -0.86 18.45 -16.74
CA GLY A 323 -1.47 17.14 -16.66
C GLY A 323 -2.97 17.19 -16.86
N THR A 324 -3.51 16.01 -17.09
CA THR A 324 -4.93 15.72 -17.20
C THR A 324 -5.22 14.46 -16.43
N SER A 325 -6.40 14.39 -15.81
CA SER A 325 -6.87 13.16 -15.17
C SER A 325 -8.36 12.93 -15.39
N ASN A 326 -8.75 11.67 -15.52
CA ASN A 326 -10.12 11.18 -15.53
C ASN A 326 -10.22 10.10 -14.44
N ASN A 327 -11.19 10.26 -13.55
CA ASN A 327 -11.24 9.50 -12.31
C ASN A 327 -12.67 9.02 -12.09
N THR A 328 -12.84 7.70 -11.95
CA THR A 328 -14.11 7.09 -11.59
C THR A 328 -13.98 6.38 -10.27
N PHE A 329 -14.90 6.64 -9.34
CA PHE A 329 -14.95 6.01 -8.03
C PHE A 329 -16.37 5.51 -7.76
N VAL A 330 -16.49 4.27 -7.31
CA VAL A 330 -17.75 3.64 -6.88
C VAL A 330 -17.51 2.98 -5.53
N TYR A 331 -18.42 3.25 -4.61
CA TYR A 331 -18.44 2.70 -3.26
C TYR A 331 -19.84 2.17 -2.94
N ALA A 332 -19.87 1.00 -2.31
CA ALA A 332 -21.02 0.47 -1.60
C ALA A 332 -20.57 -0.10 -0.26
N ASP A 333 -21.44 -0.11 0.74
CA ASP A 333 -21.15 -0.71 2.04
C ASP A 333 -22.19 -1.72 2.49
N THR A 334 -21.89 -2.47 3.56
CA THR A 334 -22.78 -3.50 4.10
C THR A 334 -24.02 -2.94 4.81
N GLN A 335 -24.20 -1.61 4.85
CA GLN A 335 -25.41 -0.91 5.28
C GLN A 335 -26.20 -0.33 4.10
N ASP A 336 -25.92 -0.79 2.87
CA ASP A 336 -26.54 -0.34 1.63
C ASP A 336 -26.30 1.15 1.30
N ASN A 337 -25.31 1.80 1.94
CA ASN A 337 -24.93 3.15 1.51
C ASN A 337 -24.09 3.07 0.23
N THR A 338 -24.24 4.08 -0.62
CA THR A 338 -23.59 4.14 -1.93
C THR A 338 -23.02 5.53 -2.20
N PHE A 339 -21.89 5.56 -2.90
CA PHE A 339 -21.31 6.79 -3.43
C PHE A 339 -20.67 6.51 -4.79
N THR A 340 -20.96 7.35 -5.77
CA THR A 340 -20.27 7.34 -7.06
C THR A 340 -19.73 8.73 -7.33
N TRP A 341 -18.51 8.82 -7.85
CA TRP A 341 -17.91 10.07 -8.25
C TRP A 341 -17.19 9.90 -9.58
N ASN A 342 -17.56 10.72 -10.57
CA ASN A 342 -16.84 10.89 -11.81
C ASN A 342 -16.30 12.31 -11.86
N VAL A 343 -14.99 12.45 -11.91
CA VAL A 343 -14.32 13.75 -11.82
C VAL A 343 -13.14 13.80 -12.79
N ASP A 344 -13.06 14.88 -13.55
CA ASP A 344 -12.00 15.11 -14.54
C ASP A 344 -11.29 16.42 -14.24
N ALA A 345 -10.00 16.45 -14.57
CA ALA A 345 -9.19 17.66 -14.52
C ALA A 345 -8.37 17.83 -15.79
N ALA A 346 -8.21 19.10 -16.20
CA ALA A 346 -7.25 19.51 -17.21
C ALA A 346 -6.81 20.95 -16.93
N TYR A 347 -5.53 21.25 -17.18
CA TYR A 347 -4.96 22.59 -16.96
C TYR A 347 -5.21 23.11 -15.52
N ASP A 348 -5.01 22.24 -14.52
CA ASP A 348 -5.23 22.52 -13.10
C ASP A 348 -6.67 22.92 -12.72
N VAL A 349 -7.65 22.63 -13.58
CA VAL A 349 -9.06 22.95 -13.37
C VAL A 349 -9.91 21.68 -13.46
N ILE A 350 -10.86 21.54 -12.54
CA ILE A 350 -11.90 20.52 -12.61
C ILE A 350 -12.80 20.81 -13.82
N THR A 351 -12.83 19.89 -14.79
CA THR A 351 -13.62 20.01 -16.03
C THR A 351 -14.90 19.18 -15.99
N LEU A 352 -14.96 18.16 -15.14
CA LEU A 352 -16.13 17.34 -14.86
C LEU A 352 -16.22 17.07 -13.35
N ASN A 353 -17.42 17.15 -12.79
CA ASN A 353 -17.67 16.75 -11.41
C ASN A 353 -19.12 16.26 -11.26
N GLN A 354 -19.29 14.94 -11.18
CA GLN A 354 -20.58 14.28 -11.08
C GLN A 354 -20.58 13.32 -9.90
N GLN A 355 -21.47 13.55 -8.94
CA GLN A 355 -21.63 12.70 -7.77
C GLN A 355 -23.05 12.11 -7.74
N SER A 356 -23.19 10.88 -7.25
CA SER A 356 -24.48 10.23 -7.01
C SER A 356 -24.38 9.16 -5.91
N GLY A 357 -25.50 8.54 -5.54
CA GLY A 357 -25.58 7.59 -4.43
C GLY A 357 -26.16 8.21 -3.16
N SER A 358 -26.41 7.38 -2.14
CA SER A 358 -27.03 7.81 -0.88
C SER A 358 -26.15 8.73 -0.04
N LEU A 359 -24.83 8.70 -0.24
CA LEU A 359 -23.85 9.53 0.47
C LEU A 359 -23.45 10.80 -0.30
N ALA A 360 -23.92 10.99 -1.53
CA ALA A 360 -23.60 12.18 -2.31
C ALA A 360 -24.24 13.44 -1.70
N THR A 361 -23.45 14.51 -1.57
CA THR A 361 -23.97 15.79 -1.09
C THR A 361 -24.66 16.55 -2.24
N ASN A 362 -25.80 17.18 -1.97
CA ASN A 362 -26.48 18.05 -2.95
C ASN A 362 -25.79 19.41 -3.15
N ALA A 363 -24.67 19.67 -2.45
CA ALA A 363 -23.92 20.92 -2.53
C ALA A 363 -22.52 20.60 -3.04
N LEU A 364 -22.27 20.92 -4.31
CA LEU A 364 -20.91 20.99 -4.84
C LEU A 364 -20.13 22.03 -4.03
N PRO A 365 -18.90 21.73 -3.57
CA PRO A 365 -18.04 22.79 -3.06
C PRO A 365 -17.87 23.85 -4.15
N GLU A 366 -18.18 25.11 -3.84
CA GLU A 366 -17.82 26.23 -4.69
C GLU A 366 -16.30 26.32 -4.73
N PHE A 367 -15.70 25.81 -5.81
CA PHE A 367 -14.31 26.09 -6.09
C PHE A 367 -14.20 27.60 -6.37
N PRO A 368 -13.28 28.32 -5.71
CA PRO A 368 -13.06 29.71 -6.06
C PRO A 368 -12.72 29.78 -7.55
N GLN A 369 -13.55 30.48 -8.32
CA GLN A 369 -13.15 30.88 -9.67
C GLN A 369 -11.81 31.61 -9.55
N ALA A 370 -10.83 31.25 -10.38
CA ALA A 370 -9.53 31.90 -10.39
C ALA A 370 -9.69 33.42 -10.54
N THR A 371 -9.72 34.14 -9.41
CA THR A 371 -9.87 35.59 -9.42
C THR A 371 -8.52 36.21 -9.73
N LYS A 372 -8.35 36.59 -11.00
CA LYS A 372 -7.29 37.45 -11.56
C LYS A 372 -5.85 36.94 -11.41
N ALA A 373 -5.09 37.15 -12.48
CA ALA A 373 -3.64 37.01 -12.51
C ALA A 373 -3.04 37.60 -11.22
N MET A 374 -2.34 36.77 -10.43
CA MET A 374 -1.53 37.27 -9.33
C MET A 374 -0.59 38.32 -9.91
N SER A 375 -0.60 39.54 -9.38
CA SER A 375 0.46 40.48 -9.68
C SER A 375 1.75 39.88 -9.12
N LEU A 376 2.61 39.39 -10.00
CA LEU A 376 3.94 38.94 -9.63
C LEU A 376 4.64 40.08 -8.88
N PRO A 377 5.03 39.91 -7.61
CA PRO A 377 5.84 40.91 -6.94
C PRO A 377 7.16 41.06 -7.71
N ALA A 378 7.60 42.30 -7.90
CA ALA A 378 8.85 42.58 -8.60
C ALA A 378 10.01 41.80 -7.96
N ALA A 379 10.84 41.16 -8.79
CA ALA A 379 11.95 40.34 -8.35
C ALA A 379 12.84 41.10 -7.33
N ARG A 380 13.06 40.50 -6.15
CA ARG A 380 14.03 41.02 -5.20
C ARG A 380 15.45 40.71 -5.71
N LEU A 381 16.22 41.76 -5.97
CA LEU A 381 17.64 41.62 -6.33
C LEU A 381 18.45 41.07 -5.15
N PRO A 382 19.52 40.27 -5.40
CA PRO A 382 20.33 39.69 -4.34
C PRO A 382 21.17 40.80 -3.65
N GLY A 383 21.08 40.92 -2.32
CA GLY A 383 21.94 41.83 -1.56
C GLY A 383 21.39 42.39 -0.25
N GLY A 384 20.10 42.20 0.05
CA GLY A 384 19.47 42.75 1.26
C GLY A 384 19.58 41.85 2.50
N LYS A 385 20.78 41.49 2.95
CA LYS A 385 20.97 40.98 4.33
C LYS A 385 21.41 42.13 5.23
N THR A 386 20.48 42.72 5.98
CA THR A 386 20.82 43.54 7.15
C THR A 386 21.29 42.62 8.27
N VAL A 387 22.59 42.70 8.58
CA VAL A 387 23.22 42.09 9.75
C VAL A 387 22.60 42.70 11.00
N GLY A 388 22.01 41.86 11.85
CA GLY A 388 21.51 42.27 13.17
C GLY A 388 22.67 42.74 14.04
N VAL A 389 22.61 43.99 14.48
CA VAL A 389 23.54 44.62 15.41
C VAL A 389 23.24 44.11 16.82
N THR A 390 24.28 43.58 17.48
CA THR A 390 24.35 43.30 18.91
C THR A 390 24.23 44.59 19.72
N LEU A 391 23.39 44.62 20.76
CA LEU A 391 23.55 45.56 21.88
C LEU A 391 23.21 44.88 23.22
N SER A 392 24.25 44.85 24.06
CA SER A 392 24.35 44.76 25.55
C SER A 392 23.29 43.99 26.33
#